data_AF-A0A3L6J7S7-F1
#
_entry.id   AF-A0A3L6J7S7-F1
#
_cell.length_a   1.000
_cell.length_b   1.000
_cell.length_c   1.000
_cell.angle_alpha   90.00
_cell.angle_beta   90.00
_cell.angle_gamma   90.00
#
_symmetry.space_group_name_H-M   'P 1'
#
loop_
_entity.id
_entity.type
_entity.pdbx_description
1 polymer ?
#
loop_
_entity_poly.entity_id
_entity_poly.type
_entity_poly.pdbx_seq_one_letter_code
_entity_poly.pdbx_strand_id
1 'polypeptide(L)'
;MLKEFTYKVPNVSKGYAGQTLYIDLSKKAIVVKPVDDKMKDTFTGGKGFDLWLMWNSLPLDKVVKWNDPENEICIASGPLGGVPVYPGAG
;
A
#
# COMPACT_ATOMS: atom_id res chain seq x y z
N MET A 1 -1.89 -23.12 -9.19
CA MET A 1 -3.18 -22.74 -8.57
C MET A 1 -3.13 -21.27 -8.22
N LEU A 2 -4.06 -20.50 -8.78
CA LEU A 2 -4.25 -19.07 -8.51
C LEU A 2 -4.99 -18.91 -7.17
N LYS A 3 -4.74 -17.81 -6.43
CA LYS A 3 -5.44 -17.53 -5.17
C LYS A 3 -6.44 -16.40 -5.37
N GLU A 4 -7.60 -16.55 -4.77
CA GLU A 4 -8.67 -15.57 -4.79
C GLU A 4 -8.83 -14.91 -3.42
N PHE A 5 -9.34 -13.68 -3.41
CA PHE A 5 -9.63 -12.93 -2.20
C PHE A 5 -10.91 -12.13 -2.38
N THR A 6 -11.89 -12.37 -1.51
CA THR A 6 -13.13 -11.58 -1.49
C THR A 6 -12.88 -10.26 -0.77
N TYR A 7 -12.77 -9.17 -1.53
CA TYR A 7 -12.57 -7.84 -0.96
C TYR A 7 -13.84 -7.32 -0.29
N LYS A 8 -13.73 -6.97 1.00
CA LYS A 8 -14.76 -6.23 1.73
C LYS A 8 -14.42 -4.75 1.65
N VAL A 9 -15.28 -3.97 1.00
CA VAL A 9 -15.13 -2.52 0.86
C VAL A 9 -15.25 -1.88 2.24
N PRO A 10 -14.22 -1.17 2.75
CA PRO A 10 -14.27 -0.50 4.03
C PRO A 10 -15.00 0.85 3.90
N ASN A 11 -15.46 1.39 5.03
CA ASN A 11 -15.91 2.76 5.09
C ASN A 11 -14.71 3.71 4.91
N VAL A 12 -14.82 4.64 3.98
CA VAL A 12 -13.80 5.66 3.74
C VAL A 12 -14.03 6.85 4.66
N SER A 13 -12.99 7.27 5.38
CA SER A 13 -13.02 8.46 6.24
C SER A 13 -11.95 9.44 5.80
N LYS A 14 -12.36 10.67 5.44
CA LYS A 14 -11.47 11.74 4.96
C LYS A 14 -10.51 11.30 3.85
N GLY A 15 -11.00 10.46 2.92
CA GLY A 15 -10.21 9.93 1.81
C GLY A 15 -9.41 8.66 2.11
N TYR A 16 -9.38 8.19 3.36
CA TYR A 16 -8.65 6.99 3.74
C TYR A 16 -9.57 5.77 3.86
N ALA A 17 -9.25 4.70 3.13
CA ALA A 17 -9.84 3.38 3.32
C ALA A 17 -9.33 2.67 4.59
N GLY A 18 -8.27 3.19 5.22
CA GLY A 18 -7.72 2.67 6.48
C GLY A 18 -6.96 1.34 6.36
N GLN A 19 -6.69 0.87 5.14
CA GLN A 19 -6.05 -0.42 4.90
C GLN A 19 -5.24 -0.44 3.60
N THR A 20 -4.23 -1.30 3.53
CA THR A 20 -3.51 -1.70 2.32
C THR A 20 -3.75 -3.18 2.02
N LEU A 21 -3.63 -3.55 0.75
CA LEU A 21 -3.65 -4.95 0.33
C LEU A 21 -2.21 -5.40 0.06
N TYR A 22 -1.75 -6.38 0.83
CA TYR A 22 -0.45 -6.99 0.68
C TYR A 22 -0.56 -8.33 -0.06
N ILE A 23 0.26 -8.53 -1.08
CA ILE A 23 0.25 -9.73 -1.90
C ILE A 23 1.67 -10.30 -1.95
N ASP A 24 1.85 -11.51 -1.41
CA ASP A 24 3.10 -12.28 -1.52
C ASP A 24 2.91 -13.37 -2.59
N LEU A 25 3.58 -13.20 -3.73
CA LEU A 25 3.48 -14.11 -4.87
C LEU A 25 4.18 -15.46 -4.61
N SER A 26 5.25 -15.47 -3.80
CA SER A 26 6.01 -16.68 -3.47
C SER A 26 5.19 -17.59 -2.56
N LYS A 27 4.56 -17.02 -1.52
CA LYS A 27 3.72 -17.75 -0.57
C LYS A 27 2.26 -17.89 -1.03
N LYS A 28 1.88 -17.22 -2.12
CA LYS A 28 0.49 -17.09 -2.57
C LYS A 28 -0.37 -16.62 -1.39
N ALA A 29 -0.02 -15.48 -0.80
CA ALA A 29 -0.75 -14.90 0.32
C ALA A 29 -1.34 -13.55 -0.09
N ILE A 30 -2.57 -13.28 0.36
CA ILE A 30 -3.24 -12.00 0.21
C ILE A 30 -3.69 -11.60 1.61
N VAL A 31 -3.20 -10.47 2.10
CA VAL A 31 -3.40 -10.01 3.49
C VAL A 31 -3.79 -8.54 3.47
N VAL A 32 -4.82 -8.19 4.23
CA VAL A 32 -5.17 -6.79 4.50
C VAL A 32 -4.33 -6.32 5.68
N LYS A 33 -3.55 -5.24 5.50
CA LYS A 33 -2.77 -4.61 6.58
C LYS A 33 -3.41 -3.26 6.94
N PRO A 34 -3.49 -2.87 8.22
CA PRO A 34 -4.05 -1.59 8.61
C PRO A 34 -3.14 -0.43 8.22
N VAL A 35 -3.74 0.72 7.90
CA VAL A 35 -3.04 2.02 7.83
C VAL A 35 -3.29 2.76 9.13
N ASP A 36 -2.25 2.87 9.95
CA ASP A 36 -2.32 3.59 11.23
C ASP A 36 -2.30 5.11 11.06
N ASP A 37 -2.58 5.82 12.15
CA ASP A 37 -2.67 7.29 12.12
C ASP A 37 -1.28 7.93 11.97
N LYS A 38 -0.22 7.30 12.49
CA LYS A 38 1.15 7.79 12.31
C LYS A 38 1.53 7.86 10.82
N MET A 39 1.19 6.83 10.06
CA MET A 39 1.43 6.77 8.62
C MET A 39 0.67 7.88 7.89
N LYS A 40 -0.60 8.11 8.24
CA LYS A 40 -1.42 9.20 7.66
C LYS A 40 -0.82 10.58 7.98
N ASP A 41 -0.52 10.84 9.25
CA ASP A 41 -0.07 12.14 9.72
C ASP A 41 1.33 12.48 9.19
N THR A 42 2.19 11.47 9.02
CA THR A 42 3.58 11.69 8.56
C THR A 42 3.67 11.76 7.04
N PHE A 43 2.96 10.88 6.32
CA PHE A 43 3.17 10.69 4.88
C PHE A 43 1.99 11.11 4.01
N THR A 44 0.83 11.38 4.60
CA THR A 44 -0.43 11.77 3.95
C THR A 44 -1.01 10.74 2.96
N GLY A 45 -0.23 10.13 2.07
CA GLY A 45 -0.71 9.19 1.06
C GLY A 45 0.21 9.12 -0.16
N GLY A 46 -0.24 8.45 -1.23
CA GLY A 46 0.46 8.38 -2.52
C GLY A 46 1.92 7.94 -2.37
N LYS A 47 2.84 8.70 -2.99
CA LYS A 47 4.29 8.44 -2.92
C LYS A 47 4.83 8.36 -1.49
N GLY A 48 4.24 9.10 -0.54
CA GLY A 48 4.65 9.02 0.86
C GLY A 48 4.36 7.65 1.46
N PHE A 49 3.21 7.06 1.12
CA PHE A 49 2.86 5.70 1.54
C PHE A 49 3.74 4.67 0.84
N ASP A 50 4.04 4.85 -0.44
CA ASP A 50 4.95 3.96 -1.17
C ASP A 50 6.34 3.91 -0.51
N LEU A 51 6.89 5.06 -0.16
CA LEU A 51 8.18 5.16 0.53
C LEU A 51 8.13 4.50 1.92
N TRP A 52 7.07 4.74 2.70
CA TRP A 52 6.91 4.13 4.01
C TRP A 52 6.82 2.61 3.94
N LEU A 53 5.99 2.07 3.05
CA LEU A 53 5.80 0.63 2.90
C LEU A 53 7.08 -0.04 2.42
N MET A 54 7.72 0.52 1.38
CA MET A 54 8.99 0.03 0.86
C MET A 54 10.05 0.02 1.96
N TRP A 55 10.25 1.14 2.67
CA TRP A 55 11.24 1.25 3.74
C TRP A 55 11.08 0.17 4.83
N ASN A 56 9.84 -0.12 5.23
CA ASN A 56 9.55 -1.13 6.25
C ASN A 56 9.61 -2.58 5.73
N SER A 57 9.58 -2.79 4.41
CA SER A 57 9.62 -4.13 3.81
C SER A 57 11.04 -4.67 3.60
N LEU A 58 12.03 -3.78 3.48
CA LEU A 58 13.38 -4.17 3.09
C LEU A 58 14.12 -4.88 4.23
N PRO A 59 14.84 -5.99 3.93
CA PRO A 59 15.69 -6.67 4.90
C PRO A 59 16.84 -5.75 5.36
N LEU A 60 17.20 -5.86 6.65
CA LEU A 60 18.28 -5.05 7.25
C LEU A 60 19.67 -5.69 7.10
N ASP A 61 19.73 -6.98 6.76
CA ASP A 61 20.96 -7.78 6.70
C ASP A 61 21.63 -7.78 5.31
N LYS A 62 20.98 -7.19 4.29
CA LYS A 62 21.54 -7.11 2.94
C LYS A 62 20.97 -5.94 2.13
N VAL A 63 21.69 -5.58 1.07
CA VAL A 63 21.22 -4.62 0.06
C VAL A 63 20.37 -5.37 -0.99
N VAL A 64 19.11 -4.96 -1.14
CA VAL A 64 18.17 -5.51 -2.14
C VAL A 64 18.45 -4.90 -3.51
N LYS A 65 18.57 -5.76 -4.54
CA LYS A 65 18.69 -5.34 -5.94
C LYS A 65 17.32 -5.10 -6.56
N TRP A 66 17.29 -4.34 -7.64
CA TRP A 66 16.05 -3.97 -8.35
C TRP A 66 15.21 -5.18 -8.82
N ASN A 67 15.83 -6.34 -9.07
CA ASN A 67 15.17 -7.56 -9.53
C ASN A 67 15.10 -8.69 -8.48
N ASP A 68 15.45 -8.39 -7.22
CA ASP A 68 15.33 -9.39 -6.16
C ASP A 68 13.84 -9.59 -5.81
N PRO A 69 13.42 -10.81 -5.41
CA PRO A 69 12.03 -11.09 -5.04
C PRO A 69 11.55 -10.35 -3.79
N GLU A 70 12.47 -9.83 -2.97
CA GLU A 70 12.20 -8.98 -1.80
C GLU A 70 12.01 -7.49 -2.17
N ASN A 71 12.24 -7.10 -3.42
CA ASN A 71 11.96 -5.74 -3.88
C ASN A 71 10.44 -5.57 -4.08
N GLU A 72 9.75 -5.13 -3.02
CA GLU A 72 8.31 -4.95 -3.04
C GLU A 72 7.88 -3.81 -3.97
N ILE A 73 6.86 -4.06 -4.79
CA ILE A 73 6.19 -3.03 -5.59
C ILE A 73 5.09 -2.40 -4.74
N CYS A 74 5.26 -1.12 -4.41
CA CYS A 74 4.25 -0.34 -3.70
C CYS A 74 3.45 0.52 -4.68
N ILE A 75 2.12 0.49 -4.55
CA ILE A 75 1.20 1.29 -5.35
C ILE A 75 0.20 1.92 -4.39
N ALA A 76 0.25 3.24 -4.26
CA ALA A 76 -0.67 3.99 -3.42
C ALA A 76 -1.20 5.24 -4.13
N SER A 77 -2.46 5.57 -3.85
CA SER A 77 -3.05 6.87 -4.19
C SER A 77 -2.98 7.82 -3.00
N GLY A 78 -3.02 9.13 -3.27
CA GLY A 78 -3.28 10.12 -2.23
C GLY A 78 -4.71 10.00 -1.66
N PRO A 79 -5.02 10.65 -0.53
CA PRO A 79 -6.37 10.64 0.06
C PRO A 79 -7.43 11.28 -0.84
N LEU A 80 -7.02 12.11 -1.81
CA LEU A 80 -7.92 12.67 -2.81
C LEU A 80 -8.01 11.80 -4.08
N GLY A 81 -7.30 10.68 -4.16
CA GLY A 81 -7.29 9.82 -5.33
C GLY A 81 -8.69 9.31 -5.69
N GLY A 82 -9.10 9.48 -6.95
CA GLY A 82 -10.37 9.00 -7.48
C GLY A 82 -11.60 9.85 -7.11
N VAL A 83 -11.42 11.02 -6.50
CA VAL A 83 -12.55 11.93 -6.23
C VAL A 83 -12.81 12.86 -7.43
N PRO A 84 -14.08 13.10 -7.81
CA PRO A 84 -14.40 13.89 -9.01
C PRO A 84 -14.32 15.42 -8.78
N VAL A 85 -14.21 15.85 -7.52
CA VAL A 85 -14.36 17.26 -7.15
C VAL A 85 -13.07 18.08 -7.26
N TYR A 86 -11.92 17.42 -7.42
CA TYR A 86 -10.62 18.10 -7.60
C TYR A 86 -10.02 17.71 -8.95
N PRO A 87 -9.64 18.68 -9.80
CA PRO A 87 -8.98 18.38 -11.07
C PRO A 87 -7.61 17.73 -10.82
N GLY A 88 -7.26 16.73 -11.63
CA GLY A 88 -5.96 16.03 -11.52
C GLY A 88 -5.86 15.05 -10.34
N ALA A 89 -6.98 14.61 -9.78
CA ALA A 89 -7.05 13.65 -8.68
C ALA A 89 -6.98 12.17 -9.12
N GLY A 90 -6.48 11.90 -10.32
CA GLY A 90 -6.31 10.57 -10.90
C GLY A 90 -4.86 10.11 -10.92
#